data_AF-A0A0E3R412-F1
#
_entry.id   AF-A0A0E3R412-F1
#
_cell.length_a   1.000
_cell.length_b   1.000
_cell.length_c   1.000
_cell.angle_alpha   90.00
_cell.angle_beta   90.00
_cell.angle_gamma   90.00
#
_symmetry.space_group_name_H-M   'P 1'
#
loop_
_entity.id
_entity.type
_entity.pdbx_description
1 polymer ?
#
loop_
_entity_poly.entity_id
_entity_poly.type
_entity_poly.pdbx_seq_one_letter_code
_entity_poly.pdbx_strand_id
1 'polypeptide(L)' 'MYKVLQTATSLAINAVLGILVLMAAKLLLGLEIAITWVAVLICAIGGIFGALVIIVLSYLKIAFV' A
#
# COMPACT_ATOMS: atom_id res chain seq x y z
N MET A 1 6.67 -15.52 -23.31
CA MET A 1 7.03 -15.43 -21.87
C MET A 1 7.24 -14.01 -21.33
N TYR A 2 7.36 -12.96 -22.16
CA TYR A 2 7.56 -11.57 -21.68
C TYR A 2 6.37 -10.93 -20.93
N LYS A 3 5.12 -11.26 -21.27
CA LYS A 3 3.93 -10.65 -20.65
C LYS A 3 3.83 -10.90 -19.15
N VAL A 4 4.20 -12.10 -18.70
CA VAL A 4 4.10 -12.49 -17.28
C VAL A 4 5.08 -11.69 -16.42
N LEU A 5 6.28 -11.46 -16.94
CA LEU A 5 7.29 -10.65 -16.27
C LEU A 5 6.89 -9.18 -16.21
N GLN A 6 6.30 -8.65 -17.29
CA GLN A 6 5.77 -7.28 -17.33
C GLN A 6 4.62 -7.07 -16.33
N THR A 7 3.72 -8.04 -16.19
CA THR A 7 2.65 -7.99 -15.19
C THR A 7 3.21 -8.03 -13.76
N ALA A 8 4.18 -8.92 -13.49
CA ALA A 8 4.82 -8.98 -12.18
C ALA A 8 5.57 -7.68 -11.83
N THR A 9 6.26 -7.07 -12.80
CA THR A 9 6.90 -5.76 -12.63
C THR A 9 5.88 -4.66 -12.34
N SER A 10 4.75 -4.63 -13.06
CA SER A 10 3.69 -3.65 -12.79
C SER A 10 3.10 -3.81 -11.38
N LEU A 11 2.93 -5.04 -10.92
CA LEU A 11 2.42 -5.34 -9.58
C LEU A 11 3.41 -4.89 -8.50
N ALA A 12 4.70 -5.10 -8.72
CA ALA A 12 5.76 -4.63 -7.83
C ALA A 12 5.82 -3.09 -7.78
N ILE A 13 5.70 -2.40 -8.93
CA ILE A 13 5.68 -0.94 -8.98
C ILE A 13 4.48 -0.39 -8.21
N ASN A 14 3.28 -0.97 -8.40
CA ASN A 14 2.09 -0.55 -7.66
C ASN A 14 2.25 -0.76 -6.15
N ALA A 15 2.80 -1.90 -5.73
CA ALA A 15 3.09 -2.17 -4.34
C ALA A 15 4.05 -1.13 -3.75
N VAL A 16 5.14 -0.84 -4.47
CA VAL A 16 6.13 0.16 -4.05
C VAL A 16 5.48 1.54 -3.93
N LEU A 17 4.73 1.99 -4.94
CA LEU A 17 4.02 3.27 -4.91
C LEU A 17 3.04 3.35 -3.75
N GLY A 18 2.26 2.31 -3.50
CA GLY A 18 1.31 2.27 -2.38
C GLY A 18 2.01 2.31 -1.02
N ILE A 19 3.10 1.56 -0.84
CA ILE A 19 3.90 1.61 0.40
C ILE A 19 4.53 2.99 0.58
N LEU A 20 5.00 3.62 -0.51
CA LEU A 20 5.56 4.97 -0.47
C LEU A 20 4.52 5.99 0.03
N VAL A 21 3.27 5.85 -0.42
CA VAL A 21 2.15 6.67 0.05
C VAL A 21 1.82 6.38 1.51
N LEU A 22 1.78 5.11 1.95
CA LEU A 22 1.62 4.76 3.38
C LEU A 22 2.71 5.39 4.25
N MET A 23 3.96 5.32 3.79
CA MET A 23 5.11 5.84 4.52
C MET A 23 5.06 7.38 4.59
N ALA A 24 4.67 8.04 3.50
CA ALA A 24 4.40 9.47 3.49
C ALA A 24 3.24 9.85 4.42
N ALA A 25 2.15 9.08 4.45
CA ALA A 25 1.03 9.30 5.36
C ALA A 25 1.46 9.13 6.83
N LYS A 26 2.25 8.10 7.14
CA LYS A 26 2.83 7.92 8.49
C LYS A 26 3.66 9.12 8.91
N LEU A 27 4.50 9.64 8.02
CA LEU A 27 5.40 10.75 8.32
C LEU A 27 4.66 12.11 8.40
N LEU A 28 3.74 12.38 7.46
CA LEU A 28 3.06 13.67 7.33
C LEU A 28 1.83 13.78 8.25
N LEU A 29 1.08 12.70 8.44
CA LEU A 29 -0.13 12.68 9.28
C LEU A 29 0.16 12.15 10.69
N GLY A 30 1.39 11.67 10.96
CA GLY A 30 1.74 11.06 12.24
C GLY A 30 1.00 9.75 12.52
N LEU A 31 0.53 9.07 11.47
CA LEU A 31 -0.32 7.89 11.60
C LEU A 31 0.52 6.62 11.81
N GLU A 32 0.27 5.88 12.89
CA GLU A 32 0.91 4.59 13.11
C GLU A 32 0.27 3.52 12.21
N ILE A 33 0.71 3.47 10.95
CA ILE A 33 0.24 2.47 10.00
C ILE A 33 1.15 1.26 10.03
N ALA A 34 0.61 0.11 10.41
CA ALA A 34 1.32 -1.16 10.38
C ALA A 34 1.45 -1.70 8.94
N ILE A 35 2.69 -1.72 8.41
CA ILE A 35 2.98 -2.33 7.10
C ILE A 35 3.07 -3.85 7.28
N THR A 36 1.94 -4.53 7.11
CA THR A 36 1.85 -5.99 7.15
C THR A 36 1.88 -6.59 5.74
N TRP A 37 2.09 -7.90 5.63
CA TRP A 37 1.98 -8.63 4.35
C TRP A 37 0.64 -8.38 3.65
N VAL A 38 -0.44 -8.20 4.42
CA VAL A 38 -1.78 -7.88 3.89
C VAL A 38 -1.79 -6.46 3.29
N ALA A 39 -1.21 -5.47 3.97
CA ALA A 39 -1.10 -4.11 3.45
C ALA A 39 -0.29 -4.06 2.14
N VAL A 40 0.81 -4.81 2.07
CA VAL A 40 1.62 -4.94 0.85
C VAL A 40 0.80 -5.54 -0.28
N LEU A 41 -0.01 -6.57 -0.01
CA LEU A 41 -0.86 -7.21 -1.03
C LEU A 41 -1.97 -6.27 -1.52
N ILE A 42 -2.60 -5.52 -0.63
CA ILE A 42 -3.60 -4.49 -0.97
C ILE A 42 -2.97 -3.41 -1.85
N CYS A 43 -1.76 -2.94 -1.51
CA CYS A 43 -1.01 -1.98 -2.32
C CYS A 43 -0.54 -2.60 -3.66
N ALA A 44 -0.22 -3.88 -3.70
CA ALA A 44 0.19 -4.55 -4.94
C ALA A 44 -0.98 -4.60 -5.94
N ILE A 45 -2.17 -4.96 -5.47
CA ILE A 45 -3.37 -5.07 -6.30
C ILE A 45 -3.96 -3.68 -6.61
N GLY A 46 -4.08 -2.81 -5.60
CA GLY A 46 -4.76 -1.52 -5.68
C GLY A 46 -3.85 -0.31 -5.88
N GLY A 47 -2.53 -0.46 -5.80
CA GLY A 47 -1.56 0.63 -5.90
C GLY A 47 -1.82 1.73 -4.87
N ILE A 48 -1.85 2.96 -5.38
CA ILE A 48 -2.14 4.18 -4.60
C ILE A 48 -3.56 4.15 -4.01
N PHE A 49 -4.54 3.58 -4.71
CA PHE A 49 -5.90 3.47 -4.17
C PHE A 49 -5.96 2.49 -2.98
N GLY A 50 -5.21 1.39 -3.06
CA GLY A 50 -5.06 0.45 -1.94
C GLY A 50 -4.45 1.13 -0.72
N ALA A 51 -3.44 1.98 -0.93
CA ALA A 51 -2.84 2.79 0.12
C ALA A 51 -3.84 3.76 0.77
N LEU A 52 -4.67 4.44 -0.03
CA LEU A 52 -5.70 5.34 0.48
C LEU A 52 -6.67 4.62 1.42
N VAL A 53 -7.12 3.41 1.05
CA VAL A 53 -8.03 2.61 1.88
C VAL A 53 -7.39 2.26 3.21
N ILE A 54 -6.12 1.83 3.21
CA ILE A 54 -5.41 1.50 4.45
C ILE A 54 -5.26 2.73 5.34
N ILE A 55 -4.92 3.88 4.76
CA ILE A 55 -4.82 5.14 5.50
C ILE A 55 -6.15 5.48 6.18
N VAL A 56 -7.26 5.36 5.46
CA VAL A 56 -8.61 5.59 6.03
C VAL A 56 -8.92 4.59 7.15
N LEU A 57 -8.65 3.30 6.95
CA LEU A 57 -8.91 2.26 7.96
C LEU A 57 -8.06 2.46 9.23
N SER A 58 -6.79 2.85 9.08
CA SER A 58 -5.88 3.16 10.18
C SER A 58 -6.29 4.46 10.88
N TYR A 59 -6.73 5.46 10.12
CA TYR A 59 -7.24 6.72 10.66
C TYR A 59 -8.49 6.52 11.52
N LEU A 60 -9.39 5.63 11.11
CA LEU A 60 -10.56 5.23 11.90
C LEU A 60 -10.20 4.25 13.05
N LYS A 61 -8.93 3.84 13.18
CA LYS A 61 -8.45 2.84 14.15
C LYS A 61 -9.14 1.47 14.07
N ILE A 62 -9.60 1.09 12.87
CA ILE A 62 -10.32 -0.18 12.65
C ILE A 62 -9.35 -1.30 12.28
N ALA A 63 -8.29 -0.99 11.52
CA ALA A 63 -7.29 -1.95 11.09
C ALA A 63 -5.97 -1.26 10.74
N PHE A 64 -4.87 -2.02 10.73
CA PHE A 64 -3.52 -1.52 10.41
C PHE A 64 -3.05 -0.39 11.35
N VAL A 65 -3.51 -0.43 12.61
CA VAL A 65 -2.98 0.35 13.74
C VAL A 65 -1.80 -0.39 14.36
#